data_AF-A0A1F3WJG7-F1
#
_entry.id   AF-A0A1F3WJG7-F1
#
_cell.length_a   1.000
_cell.length_b   1.000
_cell.length_c   1.000
_cell.angle_alpha   90.00
_cell.angle_beta   90.00
_cell.angle_gamma   90.00
#
_symmetry.space_group_name_H-M   'P 1'
#
loop_
_entity.id
_entity.type
_entity.pdbx_description
1 polymer ?
#
loop_
_entity_poly.entity_id
_entity_poly.type
_entity_poly.pdbx_seq_one_letter_code
_entity_poly.pdbx_strand_id
1 'polypeptide(L)'
;MLDAHEECAHCHLKYELEPGFWLGALWTSYPIVIVLELPFLLGALLLEGDAIWYCFVGMVVAFFIAWPLMLRLGRSFWIHLNVRYSPTEEDLS
;
A
#
# COMPACT_ATOMS: atom_id res chain seq x y z
N MET A 1 -23.13 3.05 19.02
CA MET A 1 -21.68 3.18 19.27
C MET A 1 -21.10 1.81 19.04
N LEU A 2 -20.31 1.64 17.98
CA LEU A 2 -19.49 0.45 17.84
C LEU A 2 -18.26 0.74 18.71
N ASP A 3 -18.17 0.11 19.87
CA ASP A 3 -17.00 0.18 20.74
C ASP A 3 -15.80 -0.38 19.99
N ALA A 4 -15.08 0.49 19.27
CA ALA A 4 -13.77 0.18 18.77
C ALA A 4 -12.87 0.06 20.01
N HIS A 5 -12.38 -1.14 20.31
CA HIS A 5 -11.32 -1.29 21.30
C HIS A 5 -10.19 -0.33 20.93
N GLU A 6 -9.87 0.58 21.85
CA GLU A 6 -8.84 1.61 21.64
C GLU A 6 -7.46 0.99 21.42
N GLU A 7 -7.26 -0.21 21.99
CA GLU A 7 -6.04 -0.98 21.96
C GLU A 7 -6.32 -2.47 21.71
N CYS A 8 -5.44 -3.11 20.94
CA CYS A 8 -5.45 -4.56 20.74
C CYS A 8 -5.33 -5.31 22.08
N ALA A 9 -6.29 -6.16 22.43
CA ALA A 9 -6.28 -6.88 23.71
C ALA A 9 -5.09 -7.85 23.90
N HIS A 10 -4.44 -8.26 22.80
CA HIS A 10 -3.31 -9.20 22.80
C HIS A 10 -1.96 -8.51 22.70
N CYS A 11 -1.93 -7.32 22.11
CA CYS A 11 -0.69 -6.66 21.70
C CYS A 11 -0.61 -5.20 22.15
N HIS A 12 -1.63 -4.70 22.86
CA HIS A 12 -1.81 -3.33 23.36
C HIS A 12 -1.54 -2.23 22.33
N LEU A 13 -1.64 -2.57 21.04
CA LEU A 13 -1.42 -1.64 19.95
C LEU A 13 -2.62 -0.70 19.84
N LYS A 14 -2.39 0.60 20.03
CA LYS A 14 -3.38 1.64 19.73
C LYS A 14 -3.74 1.62 18.24
N TYR A 15 -5.02 1.42 17.94
CA TYR A 15 -5.49 1.41 16.55
C TYR A 15 -5.49 2.81 15.93
N GLU A 16 -5.60 3.85 16.76
CA GLU A 16 -5.33 5.24 16.39
C GLU A 16 -3.82 5.49 16.41
N LEU A 17 -3.16 5.11 15.32
CA LEU A 17 -1.78 5.53 15.06
C LEU A 17 -1.76 7.04 14.79
N GLU A 18 -0.76 7.75 15.34
CA GLU A 18 -0.61 9.21 15.28
C GLU A 18 -0.95 9.77 13.89
N PRO A 19 -1.54 10.98 13.76
CA PRO A 19 -2.00 11.49 12.46
C PRO A 19 -0.93 11.53 11.36
N GLY A 20 0.36 11.59 11.72
CA GLY A 20 1.50 11.48 10.79
C GLY A 20 1.79 10.06 10.26
N PHE A 21 1.32 9.01 10.94
CA PHE A 21 1.56 7.61 10.56
C PHE A 21 0.96 7.29 9.19
N TRP A 22 -0.23 7.82 8.89
CA TRP A 22 -0.87 7.63 7.59
C TRP A 22 -0.15 8.37 6.44
N LEU A 23 0.63 9.41 6.76
CA LEU A 23 1.50 10.10 5.80
C LEU A 23 2.64 9.18 5.34
N GLY A 24 3.20 8.39 6.25
CA GLY A 24 4.21 7.38 5.92
C GLY A 24 3.65 6.20 5.12
N ALA A 25 2.42 5.78 5.41
CA ALA A 25 1.72 4.77 4.61
C ALA A 25 1.49 5.25 3.16
N LEU A 26 1.19 6.54 2.97
CA LEU A 26 1.10 7.15 1.64
C LEU A 26 2.44 7.10 0.91
N TRP A 27 3.52 7.53 1.56
CA TRP A 27 4.88 7.50 0.98
C TRP A 27 5.31 6.10 0.56
N THR A 28 4.93 5.10 1.35
CA THR A 28 5.30 3.70 1.11
C THR A 28 4.49 3.06 -0.02
N SER A 29 3.35 3.65 -0.40
CA SER A 29 2.60 3.22 -1.58
C SER A 29 3.21 3.72 -2.90
N TYR A 30 4.03 4.78 -2.88
CA TYR A 30 4.62 5.39 -4.07
C TYR A 30 5.50 4.43 -4.91
N PRO A 31 6.39 3.61 -4.31
CA PRO A 31 7.15 2.60 -5.04
C PRO A 31 6.27 1.57 -5.74
N ILE A 32 5.12 1.22 -5.16
CA ILE A 32 4.17 0.27 -5.76
C ILE A 32 3.56 0.87 -7.04
N VAL A 33 3.24 2.18 -7.02
CA VAL A 33 2.77 2.92 -8.21
C VAL A 33 3.82 2.89 -9.31
N ILE A 34 5.07 3.22 -8.96
CA ILE A 34 6.17 3.25 -9.94
C ILE A 34 6.33 1.88 -10.59
N VAL A 35 6.38 0.80 -9.81
CA VAL A 35 6.53 -0.56 -10.36
C VAL A 35 5.37 -0.94 -11.29
N LEU A 36 4.14 -0.49 -10.99
CA LEU A 36 2.96 -0.73 -11.81
C LEU A 36 3.02 0.05 -13.14
N GLU A 37 3.47 1.30 -13.11
CA GLU A 37 3.43 2.20 -14.28
C GLU A 37 4.67 2.08 -15.19
N LEU A 38 5.82 1.70 -14.63
CA LEU A 38 7.08 1.56 -15.35
C LEU A 38 6.99 0.74 -16.66
N PRO A 39 6.32 -0.43 -16.72
CA PRO A 39 6.21 -1.19 -17.97
C PRO A 39 5.42 -0.44 -19.05
N PHE A 40 4.40 0.35 -18.68
CA PHE A 40 3.65 1.15 -19.63
C PHE A 40 4.47 2.33 -20.15
N LEU A 41 5.26 2.96 -19.28
CA LEU A 41 6.19 4.01 -19.66
C LEU A 41 7.27 3.49 -20.62
N LEU A 42 7.88 2.34 -20.31
CA LEU A 42 8.86 1.71 -21.19
C LEU A 42 8.21 1.28 -22.52
N GLY A 43 6.99 0.73 -22.49
CA GLY A 43 6.23 0.42 -23.71
C GLY A 43 5.99 1.65 -24.57
N ALA A 44 5.61 2.77 -23.98
CA ALA A 44 5.40 4.04 -24.70
C ALA A 44 6.69 4.64 -25.27
N LEU A 45 7.85 4.40 -24.64
CA LEU A 45 9.15 4.88 -25.14
C LEU A 45 9.74 4.00 -26.25
N LEU A 46 9.46 2.69 -26.21
CA LEU A 46 10.07 1.71 -27.12
C LEU A 46 9.19 1.36 -28.33
N LEU A 47 7.87 1.58 -28.24
CA LEU A 47 6.93 1.27 -29.31
C LEU A 47 6.54 2.53 -30.08
N GLU A 48 6.41 2.40 -31.40
CA GLU A 48 6.04 3.50 -32.30
C GLU A 48 4.58 3.41 -32.76
N GLY A 49 4.05 4.53 -33.28
CA GLY A 49 2.70 4.62 -33.83
C GLY A 49 1.61 4.60 -32.75
N ASP A 50 0.50 3.90 -33.02
CA ASP A 50 -0.67 3.89 -32.14
C ASP A 50 -0.42 3.18 -30.80
N ALA A 51 0.70 2.45 -30.66
CA ALA A 51 1.09 1.77 -29.44
C ALA A 51 1.18 2.70 -28.22
N ILE A 52 1.57 3.96 -28.42
CA ILE A 52 1.61 4.99 -27.36
C ILE A 52 0.22 5.19 -26.75
N TRP A 53 -0.83 5.24 -27.57
CA TRP A 53 -2.21 5.43 -27.08
C TRP A 53 -2.69 4.20 -26.30
N TYR A 54 -2.36 3.00 -26.77
CA TYR A 54 -2.68 1.77 -26.04
C TYR A 54 -1.93 1.68 -24.71
N CYS A 55 -0.65 2.06 -24.66
CA CYS A 55 0.13 2.12 -23.42
C CYS A 55 -0.47 3.15 -22.44
N PHE A 56 -0.87 4.33 -22.93
CA PHE A 56 -1.47 5.37 -22.10
C PHE A 56 -2.81 4.94 -21.51
N VAL A 57 -3.73 4.42 -22.35
CA VAL A 57 -5.04 3.93 -21.88
C VAL A 57 -4.86 2.74 -20.95
N GLY A 58 -3.95 1.81 -21.28
CA GLY A 58 -3.62 0.66 -20.45
C GLY A 58 -3.09 1.07 -19.07
N MET A 59 -2.21 2.07 -19.01
CA MET A 59 -1.69 2.63 -17.76
C MET A 59 -2.81 3.18 -16.88
N VAL A 60 -3.70 4.01 -17.45
CA VAL A 60 -4.82 4.61 -16.71
C VAL A 60 -5.76 3.53 -16.18
N VAL A 61 -6.14 2.56 -17.02
CA VAL A 61 -7.03 1.46 -16.62
C VAL A 61 -6.39 0.59 -15.55
N ALA A 62 -5.11 0.22 -15.72
CA ALA A 62 -4.37 -0.57 -14.74
C ALA A 62 -4.30 0.14 -13.39
N PHE A 63 -4.07 1.45 -13.39
CA PHE A 63 -4.04 2.27 -12.19
C PHE A 63 -5.39 2.28 -11.47
N PHE A 64 -6.51 2.48 -12.18
CA PHE A 64 -7.84 2.44 -11.55
C PHE A 64 -8.18 1.07 -10.96
N ILE A 65 -7.82 -0.02 -11.64
CA ILE A 65 -8.04 -1.38 -11.14
C ILE A 65 -7.14 -1.67 -9.93
N ALA A 66 -5.89 -1.22 -9.97
CA ALA A 66 -4.92 -1.46 -8.90
C ALA A 66 -5.09 -0.51 -7.71
N TRP A 67 -5.74 0.65 -7.87
CA TRP A 67 -5.96 1.64 -6.82
C TRP A 67 -6.43 1.03 -5.48
N PRO A 68 -7.53 0.25 -5.42
CA PRO A 68 -7.98 -0.35 -4.16
C PRO A 68 -6.94 -1.31 -3.55
N LEU A 69 -6.19 -2.02 -4.39
CA LEU A 69 -5.15 -2.94 -3.96
C LEU A 69 -3.95 -2.16 -3.37
N MET A 70 -3.53 -1.08 -4.01
CA MET A 70 -2.40 -0.25 -3.58
C MET A 70 -2.65 0.40 -2.23
N LEU A 71 -3.87 0.90 -2.00
CA LEU A 71 -4.27 1.42 -0.68
C LEU A 71 -4.22 0.34 0.41
N ARG A 72 -4.67 -0.88 0.10
CA ARG A 72 -4.67 -1.98 1.05
C ARG A 72 -3.25 -2.48 1.36
N LEU A 73 -2.42 -2.65 0.33
CA LEU A 73 -1.03 -3.08 0.45
C LEU A 73 -0.18 -2.03 1.15
N GLY A 74 -0.34 -0.74 0.82
CA GLY A 74 0.40 0.34 1.47
C GLY A 74 0.15 0.40 2.97
N ARG A 75 -1.11 0.26 3.41
CA ARG A 75 -1.46 0.23 4.85
C ARG A 75 -0.92 -1.02 5.54
N SER A 76 -1.03 -2.20 4.93
CA SER A 76 -0.52 -3.45 5.52
C SER A 76 1.01 -3.46 5.62
N PHE A 77 1.70 -3.10 4.55
CA PHE A 77 3.16 -3.08 4.51
C PHE A 77 3.75 -2.05 5.46
N TRP A 78 3.14 -0.86 5.56
CA TRP A 78 3.58 0.18 6.49
C TRP A 78 3.45 -0.25 7.96
N ILE A 79 2.39 -0.96 8.32
CA ILE A 79 2.23 -1.56 9.66
C ILE A 79 3.33 -2.59 9.91
N HIS A 80 3.62 -3.49 8.96
CA HIS A 80 4.68 -4.49 9.13
C HIS A 80 6.09 -3.89 9.27
N LEU A 81 6.36 -2.74 8.67
CA LEU A 81 7.64 -2.05 8.82
C LEU A 81 7.78 -1.33 10.16
N ASN A 82 6.72 -0.69 10.63
CA ASN A 82 6.77 0.17 11.82
C ASN A 82 6.39 -0.54 13.12
N VAL A 83 5.56 -1.58 13.03
CA VAL A 83 5.13 -2.38 14.18
C VAL A 83 5.92 -3.68 14.16
N ARG A 84 7.01 -3.72 14.93
CA ARG A 84 7.72 -4.97 15.21
C ARG A 84 6.89 -5.78 16.19
N TYR A 85 6.47 -6.96 15.75
CA TYR A 85 5.85 -7.94 16.64
C TYR A 85 6.87 -8.35 17.71
N SER A 86 6.54 -8.07 18.97
CA SER A 86 7.26 -8.58 20.13
C SER A 86 6.45 -9.76 20.66
N PRO A 87 6.83 -11.02 20.39
CA PRO A 87 6.22 -12.15 21.06
C PRO A 87 6.57 -12.03 22.55
N THR A 88 5.56 -11.92 23.40
CA THR A 88 5.75 -12.14 24.85
C THR A 88 5.65 -13.65 25.07
N GLU A 89 6.49 -14.23 25.93
CA GLU A 89 6.66 -15.69 26.09
C GLU A 89 5.37 -16.47 26.42
N GLU A 90 4.26 -15.79 26.73
CA GLU A 90 2.94 -16.35 27.07
C GLU A 90 2.18 -16.93 25.86
N ASP A 91 2.59 -16.60 24.61
CA ASP A 91 1.95 -17.10 23.38
C ASP A 91 2.53 -18.43 22.87
N LEU A 92 3.60 -18.94 23.53
CA LEU A 92 4.33 -20.16 23.15
C LEU A 92 4.05 -21.38 24.05
N SER A 93 3.11 -21.28 25.00
CA SER A 93 2.69 -22.36 25.90
C SER A 93 1.26 -22.84 25.66
#